data_AF-A0AAV8VW69-F1
#
_entry.id   AF-A0AAV8VW69-F1
#
_cell.length_a   1.000
_cell.length_b   1.000
_cell.length_c   1.000
_cell.angle_alpha   90.00
_cell.angle_beta   90.00
_cell.angle_gamma   90.00
#
_symmetry.space_group_name_H-M   'P 1'
#
loop_
_entity.id
_entity.type
_entity.pdbx_description
1 polymer ?
#
loop_
_entity_poly.entity_id
_entity_poly.type
_entity_poly.pdbx_seq_one_letter_code
_entity_poly.pdbx_strand_id
1 'polypeptide(L)'
;MSGLVTLFLFGLLGQCLCEDLHLIKPTPGQCFDIYPEGKPIYLSKSLKSCTENIPEINNCLGLRTQNDEIIKLDCNESEEAKPGCFQILNADKTNGTVCQKFDKARGCEVITTPTGINVEVFCYPVEKSRSIIYVKALRPKPV
;
A
#
# COMPACT_ATOMS: atom_id res chain seq x y z
N MET A 1 8.44 46.81 37.41
CA MET A 1 8.32 45.42 37.86
C MET A 1 7.05 44.88 37.23
N SER A 2 7.13 44.27 36.05
CA SER A 2 7.30 42.80 35.86
C SER A 2 6.05 42.07 36.38
N GLY A 3 5.27 41.31 35.62
CA GLY A 3 5.41 40.70 34.30
C GLY A 3 4.12 39.95 33.92
N LEU A 4 4.23 39.00 32.98
CA LEU A 4 3.19 38.29 32.20
C LEU A 4 2.65 39.13 31.03
N VAL A 5 3.32 39.28 29.88
CA VAL A 5 3.97 38.27 29.02
C VAL A 5 3.09 37.03 28.78
N THR A 6 2.26 37.16 27.75
CA THR A 6 2.14 36.22 26.62
C THR A 6 1.94 34.75 26.99
N LEU A 7 0.70 34.24 26.99
CA LEU A 7 0.44 32.79 26.95
C LEU A 7 -1.03 32.46 26.60
N PHE A 8 -1.55 32.95 25.46
CA PHE A 8 -2.84 32.49 24.93
C PHE A 8 -2.84 32.39 23.39
N LEU A 9 -1.74 31.92 22.79
CA LEU A 9 -1.63 31.73 21.33
C LEU A 9 -1.05 30.38 20.89
N PHE A 10 -0.85 29.41 21.79
CA PHE A 10 -0.28 28.09 21.45
C PHE A 10 -1.27 26.92 21.62
N GLY A 11 -2.58 27.17 21.55
CA GLY A 11 -3.63 26.15 21.76
C GLY A 11 -4.18 25.48 20.50
N LEU A 12 -3.65 25.76 19.31
CA LEU A 12 -4.16 25.22 18.04
C LEU A 12 -3.06 24.62 17.16
N LEU A 13 -2.01 24.04 17.78
CA LEU A 13 -1.20 23.05 17.08
C LEU A 13 -2.01 21.74 17.10
N GLY A 14 -2.85 21.59 16.07
CA GLY A 14 -3.49 20.33 15.75
C GLY A 14 -2.42 19.26 15.74
N GLN A 15 -2.58 18.25 16.60
CA GLN A 15 -1.79 17.04 16.53
C GLN A 15 -2.11 16.41 15.16
N CYS A 16 -1.22 16.63 14.18
CA CYS A 16 -1.14 15.75 13.03
C CYS A 16 -0.84 14.36 13.60
N LEU A 17 -1.86 13.52 13.69
CA LEU A 17 -1.69 12.08 13.81
C LEU A 17 -1.02 11.60 12.50
N CYS A 18 0.29 11.80 12.39
CA CYS A 18 1.07 11.04 11.43
C CYS A 18 1.15 9.63 12.01
N GLU A 19 0.20 8.78 11.62
CA GLU A 19 0.39 7.34 11.73
C GLU A 19 1.49 6.98 10.71
N ASP A 20 2.64 6.55 11.21
CA ASP A 20 3.75 6.15 10.35
C ASP A 20 3.34 4.90 9.56
N LEU A 21 3.45 4.97 8.22
CA LEU A 21 3.15 3.83 7.34
C LEU A 21 4.11 2.67 7.62
N HIS A 22 3.61 1.44 7.53
CA HIS A 22 4.39 0.20 7.53
C HIS A 22 5.14 0.06 6.22
N LEU A 23 6.29 0.72 6.12
CA LEU A 23 7.10 0.70 4.90
C LEU A 23 7.45 -0.73 4.49
N ILE A 24 7.26 -1.03 3.20
CA ILE A 24 7.74 -2.27 2.61
C ILE A 24 9.24 -2.41 2.84
N LYS A 25 9.65 -3.56 3.36
CA LYS A 25 11.07 -3.91 3.50
C LYS A 25 11.50 -4.71 2.27
N PRO A 26 12.64 -4.37 1.63
CA PRO A 26 13.17 -5.09 0.49
C PRO A 26 13.73 -6.46 0.92
N THR A 27 12.86 -7.43 1.13
CA THR A 27 13.25 -8.80 1.50
C THR A 27 13.10 -9.70 0.28
N PRO A 28 14.15 -10.39 -0.21
CA PRO A 28 14.04 -11.30 -1.35
C PRO A 28 13.03 -12.44 -1.13
N GLY A 29 12.21 -12.75 -2.14
CA GLY A 29 11.20 -13.81 -2.09
C GLY A 29 9.93 -13.48 -1.27
N GLN A 30 9.81 -12.27 -0.72
CA GLN A 30 8.61 -11.82 -0.02
C GLN A 30 7.47 -11.59 -1.02
N CYS A 31 6.32 -12.21 -0.77
CA CYS A 31 5.15 -12.12 -1.64
C CYS A 31 4.07 -11.22 -1.05
N PHE A 32 3.43 -10.44 -1.92
CA PHE A 32 2.34 -9.52 -1.61
C PHE A 32 1.11 -9.89 -2.43
N ASP A 33 -0.08 -9.71 -1.85
CA ASP A 33 -1.33 -9.83 -2.59
C ASP A 33 -1.49 -8.60 -3.51
N ILE A 34 -1.88 -8.85 -4.76
CA ILE A 34 -2.12 -7.82 -5.78
C ILE A 34 -3.53 -7.93 -6.36
N TYR A 35 -4.13 -6.77 -6.66
CA TYR A 35 -5.48 -6.69 -7.18
C TYR A 35 -5.68 -5.39 -7.99
N PRO A 36 -6.55 -5.40 -9.01
CA PRO A 36 -6.91 -4.17 -9.73
C PRO A 36 -7.73 -3.22 -8.84
N GLU A 37 -7.47 -1.93 -8.97
CA GLU A 37 -8.16 -0.85 -8.26
C GLU A 37 -9.67 -0.85 -8.58
N GLY A 38 -10.47 -0.55 -7.56
CA GLY A 38 -11.93 -0.46 -7.69
C GLY A 38 -12.68 -1.81 -7.78
N LYS A 39 -12.00 -2.97 -7.78
CA LYS A 39 -12.69 -4.27 -7.77
C LYS A 39 -12.99 -4.75 -6.34
N PRO A 40 -14.21 -5.28 -6.07
CA PRO A 40 -14.54 -5.85 -4.77
C PRO A 40 -13.79 -7.17 -4.52
N ILE A 41 -13.36 -7.36 -3.28
CA ILE A 41 -12.45 -8.43 -2.80
C ILE A 41 -13.06 -9.84 -2.91
N TYR A 42 -14.40 -9.95 -2.92
CA TYR A 42 -15.09 -11.15 -2.46
C TYR A 42 -14.98 -12.41 -3.33
N LEU A 43 -14.40 -12.38 -4.54
CA LEU A 43 -14.40 -13.56 -5.43
C LEU A 43 -13.14 -13.75 -6.30
N SER A 44 -12.12 -12.91 -6.19
CA SER A 44 -10.89 -13.08 -6.98
C SER A 44 -9.84 -13.83 -6.19
N LYS A 45 -9.40 -14.97 -6.71
CA LYS A 45 -8.14 -15.63 -6.34
C LYS A 45 -7.07 -14.54 -6.24
N SER A 46 -6.56 -14.23 -5.04
CA SER A 46 -5.58 -13.16 -4.90
C SER A 46 -4.38 -13.55 -5.74
N LEU A 47 -4.05 -12.69 -6.71
CA LEU A 47 -2.80 -12.83 -7.43
C LEU A 47 -1.70 -12.40 -6.47
N LYS A 48 -0.56 -13.07 -6.53
CA LYS A 48 0.59 -12.73 -5.71
C LYS A 48 1.71 -12.27 -6.60
N SER A 49 2.39 -11.22 -6.19
CA SER A 49 3.68 -10.82 -6.75
C SER A 49 4.73 -10.97 -5.66
N CYS A 50 5.88 -11.53 -6.02
CA CYS A 50 6.98 -11.75 -5.09
C CYS A 50 8.17 -10.92 -5.49
N THR A 51 8.94 -10.47 -4.50
CA THR A 51 10.18 -9.74 -4.73
C THR A 51 11.21 -10.67 -5.37
N GLU A 52 11.82 -10.19 -6.44
CA GLU A 52 12.83 -10.93 -7.19
C GLU A 52 13.89 -9.99 -7.74
N ASN A 53 15.04 -10.55 -8.12
CA ASN A 53 16.05 -9.80 -8.86
C ASN A 53 15.63 -9.69 -10.32
N ILE A 54 15.42 -8.47 -10.80
CA ILE A 54 14.81 -8.23 -12.11
C ILE A 54 15.87 -7.74 -13.12
N PRO A 55 16.15 -8.49 -14.20
CA PRO A 55 17.19 -8.14 -15.18
C PRO A 55 17.02 -6.75 -15.82
N GLU A 56 15.78 -6.35 -16.10
CA GLU A 56 15.43 -5.07 -16.75
C GLU A 56 15.79 -3.84 -15.92
N ILE A 57 15.98 -4.03 -14.61
CA ILE A 57 16.46 -3.01 -13.68
C ILE A 57 17.82 -3.42 -13.10
N ASN A 58 18.72 -3.94 -13.94
CA ASN A 58 20.09 -4.30 -13.57
C ASN A 58 20.20 -5.32 -12.44
N ASN A 59 19.27 -6.29 -12.39
CA ASN A 59 19.14 -7.28 -11.33
C ASN A 59 18.89 -6.69 -9.93
N CYS A 60 18.37 -5.45 -9.83
CA CYS A 60 17.85 -4.93 -8.59
C CYS A 60 16.69 -5.78 -8.05
N LEU A 61 16.46 -5.70 -6.73
CA LEU A 61 15.28 -6.28 -6.13
C LEU A 61 14.05 -5.43 -6.47
N GLY A 62 13.01 -6.06 -6.99
CA GLY A 62 11.76 -5.38 -7.32
C GLY A 62 10.55 -6.29 -7.30
N LEU A 63 9.38 -5.70 -7.52
CA LEU A 63 8.09 -6.40 -7.66
C LEU A 63 7.54 -6.17 -9.06
N ARG A 64 7.35 -7.25 -9.81
CA ARG A 64 6.68 -7.22 -11.12
C ARG A 64 5.18 -7.47 -10.96
N THR A 65 4.35 -6.56 -11.46
CA THR A 65 2.90 -6.73 -11.47
C THR A 65 2.44 -7.56 -12.66
N GLN A 66 1.17 -7.98 -12.64
CA GLN A 66 0.54 -8.68 -13.78
C GLN A 66 0.42 -7.85 -15.06
N ASN A 67 0.66 -6.53 -14.98
CA ASN A 67 0.60 -5.60 -16.11
C ASN A 67 2.01 -5.21 -16.61
N ASP A 68 3.05 -5.97 -16.25
CA ASP A 68 4.46 -5.75 -16.61
C ASP A 68 5.04 -4.40 -16.12
N GLU A 69 4.47 -3.85 -15.04
CA GLU A 69 5.08 -2.74 -14.31
C GLU A 69 6.00 -3.30 -13.21
N ILE A 70 7.13 -2.64 -12.98
CA ILE A 70 8.14 -3.08 -12.02
C ILE A 70 8.39 -2.00 -10.99
N ILE A 71 8.06 -2.28 -9.72
CA ILE A 71 8.40 -1.41 -8.59
C ILE A 71 9.82 -1.75 -8.15
N LYS A 72 10.74 -0.79 -8.18
CA LYS A 72 12.11 -0.95 -7.69
C LYS A 72 12.14 -0.78 -6.17
N LEU A 73 12.60 -1.79 -5.44
CA LEU A 73 12.61 -1.78 -3.97
C LEU A 73 14.02 -1.56 -3.40
N ASP A 74 15.03 -2.16 -4.03
CA ASP A 74 16.43 -2.02 -3.61
C ASP A 74 17.33 -1.97 -4.84
N CYS A 75 17.83 -0.76 -5.11
CA CYS A 75 18.72 -0.43 -6.22
C CYS A 75 19.80 0.53 -5.73
N ASN A 76 21.00 0.42 -6.28
CA ASN A 76 22.14 1.32 -6.02
C ASN A 76 21.98 2.73 -6.64
N GLU A 77 20.77 3.21 -6.89
CA GLU A 77 20.54 4.54 -7.47
C GLU A 77 20.57 5.61 -6.36
N SER A 78 21.25 6.74 -6.60
CA SER A 78 21.54 7.75 -5.58
C SER A 78 20.39 8.72 -5.29
N GLU A 79 19.17 8.45 -5.78
CA GLU A 79 18.04 9.34 -5.53
C GLU A 79 17.44 9.03 -4.16
N GLU A 80 17.45 10.04 -3.28
CA GLU A 80 16.73 10.01 -2.01
C GLU A 80 15.22 9.90 -2.26
N ALA A 81 14.73 8.68 -2.40
CA ALA A 81 13.30 8.43 -2.44
C ALA A 81 12.69 8.81 -1.08
N LYS A 82 11.62 9.62 -1.11
CA LYS A 82 10.84 9.91 0.10
C LYS A 82 10.40 8.58 0.75
N PRO A 83 10.39 8.47 2.09
CA PRO A 83 9.93 7.26 2.76
C PRO A 83 8.56 6.80 2.24
N GLY A 84 8.47 5.53 1.82
CA GLY A 84 7.26 4.94 1.25
C GLY A 84 7.01 5.26 -0.22
N CYS A 85 7.90 5.99 -0.90
CA CYS A 85 7.87 6.17 -2.35
C CYS A 85 8.97 5.36 -3.02
N PHE A 86 8.67 4.84 -4.21
CA PHE A 86 9.50 3.93 -4.97
C PHE A 86 9.51 4.34 -6.43
N GLN A 87 10.64 4.16 -7.10
CA GLN A 87 10.68 4.25 -8.54
C GLN A 87 9.92 3.06 -9.16
N ILE A 88 9.24 3.32 -10.27
CA ILE A 88 8.54 2.31 -11.07
C ILE A 88 9.02 2.38 -12.51
N LEU A 89 9.24 1.21 -13.12
CA LEU A 89 9.34 1.07 -14.56
C LEU A 89 7.96 0.67 -15.09
N ASN A 90 7.35 1.55 -15.87
CA ASN A 90 6.03 1.35 -16.43
C ASN A 90 6.05 0.30 -17.56
N ALA A 91 4.88 -0.19 -17.95
CA ALA A 91 4.74 -1.16 -19.04
C ALA A 91 5.29 -0.62 -20.39
N ASP A 92 5.19 0.69 -20.62
CA ASP A 92 5.75 1.39 -21.78
C ASP A 92 7.25 1.71 -21.64
N LYS A 93 7.89 1.19 -20.59
CA LYS A 93 9.31 1.36 -20.24
C LYS A 93 9.70 2.79 -19.87
N THR A 94 8.73 3.65 -19.57
CA THR A 94 8.99 4.95 -18.94
C THR A 94 9.21 4.78 -17.43
N ASN A 95 9.98 5.69 -16.84
CA ASN A 95 10.16 5.71 -15.39
C ASN A 95 9.10 6.60 -14.73
N GLY A 96 8.72 6.25 -13.52
CA GLY A 96 7.84 7.06 -12.68
C GLY A 96 8.13 6.86 -11.19
N THR A 97 7.25 7.42 -10.37
CA THR A 97 7.28 7.24 -8.91
C THR A 97 5.90 6.83 -8.42
N VAL A 98 5.84 5.83 -7.56
CA VAL A 98 4.64 5.41 -6.84
C VAL A 98 4.87 5.50 -5.35
N CYS A 99 3.84 5.82 -4.59
CA CYS A 99 3.95 5.95 -3.13
C CYS A 99 2.91 5.08 -2.44
N GLN A 100 3.29 4.55 -1.29
CA GLN A 100 2.42 3.87 -0.36
C GLN A 100 1.40 4.84 0.20
N LYS A 101 0.14 4.41 0.26
CA LYS A 101 -0.99 5.17 0.79
C LYS A 101 -1.93 4.25 1.56
N PHE A 102 -2.76 4.83 2.42
CA PHE A 102 -3.81 4.09 3.11
C PHE A 102 -5.09 4.03 2.25
N ASP A 103 -5.49 2.83 1.85
CA ASP A 103 -6.79 2.51 1.25
C ASP A 103 -7.84 2.33 2.36
N LYS A 104 -8.58 3.41 2.62
CA LYS A 104 -9.65 3.45 3.63
C LYS A 104 -10.76 2.42 3.40
N ALA A 105 -11.06 2.08 2.14
CA ALA A 105 -12.14 1.15 1.83
C ALA A 105 -11.77 -0.27 2.27
N ARG A 106 -10.47 -0.58 2.30
CA ARG A 106 -9.93 -1.89 2.65
C ARG A 106 -9.28 -1.95 4.02
N GLY A 107 -8.96 -0.80 4.61
CA GLY A 107 -8.17 -0.75 5.85
C GLY A 107 -6.76 -1.25 5.62
N CYS A 108 -6.19 -1.03 4.43
CA CYS A 108 -4.88 -1.51 4.05
C CYS A 108 -3.99 -0.38 3.55
N GLU A 109 -2.71 -0.47 3.84
CA GLU A 109 -1.66 0.29 3.22
C GLU A 109 -1.24 -0.38 1.92
N VAL A 110 -1.26 0.37 0.83
CA VAL A 110 -1.11 -0.14 -0.53
C VAL A 110 -0.21 0.74 -1.37
N ILE A 111 0.44 0.14 -2.36
CA ILE A 111 1.09 0.87 -3.46
C ILE A 111 0.22 0.65 -4.70
N THR A 112 -0.25 1.73 -5.33
CA THR A 112 -1.03 1.66 -6.58
C THR A 112 -0.15 2.02 -7.76
N THR A 113 -0.06 1.15 -8.76
CA THR A 113 0.65 1.40 -10.00
C THR A 113 -0.15 2.28 -10.96
N PRO A 114 0.49 2.93 -11.97
CA PRO A 114 -0.21 3.72 -12.98
C PRO A 114 -1.30 2.97 -13.75
N THR A 115 -1.15 1.67 -13.99
CA THR A 115 -2.21 0.85 -14.61
C THR A 115 -3.31 0.40 -13.63
N GLY A 116 -3.26 0.87 -12.38
CA GLY A 116 -4.28 0.61 -11.38
C GLY A 116 -4.16 -0.75 -10.71
N ILE A 117 -2.95 -1.31 -10.58
CA ILE A 117 -2.73 -2.50 -9.73
C ILE A 117 -2.32 -2.05 -8.34
N ASN A 118 -3.06 -2.50 -7.34
CA ASN A 118 -2.73 -2.32 -5.93
C ASN A 118 -1.89 -3.48 -5.43
N VAL A 119 -0.85 -3.16 -4.67
CA VAL A 119 -0.01 -4.10 -3.91
C VAL A 119 -0.31 -3.90 -2.42
N GLU A 120 -0.81 -4.93 -1.74
CA GLU A 120 -1.12 -4.88 -0.30
C GLU A 120 0.15 -5.01 0.53
N VAL A 121 0.58 -3.92 1.17
CA VAL A 121 1.78 -3.90 2.01
C VAL A 121 1.44 -4.35 3.43
N PHE A 122 0.40 -3.77 4.02
CA PHE A 122 -0.05 -4.07 5.37
C PHE A 122 -1.55 -3.83 5.49
N CYS A 123 -2.30 -4.76 6.07
CA CYS A 123 -3.72 -4.58 6.35
C CYS A 123 -3.96 -4.59 7.84
N TYR A 124 -4.67 -3.57 8.34
CA TYR A 124 -5.08 -3.52 9.73
C TYR A 124 -6.14 -4.60 9.95
N PRO A 125 -6.04 -5.38 11.03
CA PRO A 125 -7.08 -6.35 11.34
C PRO A 125 -8.40 -5.61 11.48
N VAL A 126 -9.36 -5.95 10.63
CA VAL A 126 -10.74 -5.49 10.80
C VAL A 126 -11.18 -6.01 12.16
N GLU A 127 -11.32 -5.13 13.15
CA GLU A 127 -11.92 -5.50 14.43
C GLU A 127 -13.23 -6.23 14.10
N LYS A 128 -13.41 -7.44 14.64
CA LYS A 128 -14.59 -8.30 14.42
C LYS A 128 -15.85 -7.70 15.07
N SER A 129 -16.10 -6.41 14.90
CA SER A 129 -17.30 -5.73 15.37
C SER A 129 -18.17 -5.39 14.17
N ARG A 130 -19.18 -6.24 13.99
CA ARG A 130 -20.45 -6.04 13.27
C ARG A 130 -20.41 -6.22 11.74
N SER A 131 -21.09 -7.30 11.32
CA SER A 131 -21.75 -7.49 10.01
C SER A 131 -21.08 -8.45 9.00
N ILE A 132 -20.48 -9.56 9.44
CA ILE A 132 -20.41 -10.75 8.56
C ILE A 132 -21.72 -11.52 8.73
N ILE A 133 -22.70 -11.26 7.87
CA ILE A 133 -23.84 -12.16 7.70
C ILE A 133 -23.32 -13.40 6.97
N TYR A 134 -23.23 -14.53 7.68
CA TYR A 134 -22.98 -15.83 7.04
C TYR A 134 -24.17 -16.17 6.12
N VAL A 135 -24.01 -15.95 4.82
CA VAL A 135 -25.04 -16.23 3.78
C VAL A 135 -25.48 -17.71 3.77
N LYS A 136 -24.72 -18.61 4.39
CA LYS A 136 -25.13 -20.02 4.61
C LYS A 136 -26.40 -20.18 5.46
N ALA A 137 -26.80 -19.15 6.23
CA ALA A 137 -28.02 -19.18 7.04
C ALA A 137 -29.31 -18.77 6.28
N LEU A 138 -29.20 -18.33 5.02
CA LEU A 138 -30.34 -17.86 4.21
C LEU A 138 -30.86 -18.92 3.22
N ARG A 139 -30.69 -20.22 3.50
CA ARG A 139 -31.43 -21.23 2.73
C ARG A 139 -32.90 -21.12 3.11
N PRO A 140 -33.82 -20.75 2.19
CA PRO A 140 -35.24 -20.83 2.48
C PRO A 140 -35.59 -22.29 2.80
N LYS A 141 -36.39 -22.49 3.86
CA LYS A 141 -37.01 -23.79 4.11
C LYS A 141 -37.85 -24.15 2.88
N PRO A 142 -37.71 -25.36 2.31
CA PRO A 142 -38.68 -25.84 1.33
C PRO A 142 -40.06 -25.90 1.99
N VAL A 143 -41.06 -25.44 1.23
CA VAL A 143 -42.49 -25.41 1.59
C VAL A 143 -43.02 -26.83 1.76
#